data_AF-A0A917D429-F1
#
_entry.id   AF-A0A917D429-F1
#
_cell.length_a   1.000
_cell.length_b   1.000
_cell.length_c   1.000
_cell.angle_alpha   90.00
_cell.angle_beta   90.00
_cell.angle_gamma   90.00
#
_symmetry.space_group_name_H-M   'P 1'
#
loop_
_entity.id
_entity.type
_entity.pdbx_description
1 polymer ?
#
loop_
_entity_poly.entity_id
_entity_poly.type
_entity_poly.pdbx_seq_one_letter_code
_entity_poly.pdbx_strand_id
1 'polypeptide(L)'
;MTRRARAADLALVRAVSSSRPLLGDAALRRLSQSANHSRLWIVVSLALAASGGSRRRAAVRGLLSVVGASALANGLLKPIFPRDRPPVDSAPVLRRLLDPPLSSSFPSGHSASAAAFAAGVALESPAAGLAIAPLAAAVAYSRVHVGVHWPSDVVAGAALGTAVALSTRRWWAVRSEDPAELASGGNAPALPGGEGMVILVNPSAGVRDSDQNTAGIVAMLEEHLPKAELFEPDTDRDFAEQLTERIGADTQALGVCGGDGTVATAVGVAIEAGLPLAVFPGGTLNHFARDTGLVDVEACARGIETGESAMADIGHVSVDDEPGRYFINTASMGGYPDSVLLRDEWEPKIGKWPAAAAAMVAVLAVAKPLVVSIDGRRESIWMIFVGNGKYAPADQVPMSRPSMSGGVLDIRYLRANMKLSRTRLLFAALTGTLGSSPTYTHLREPSIRVQDLQKTLTVAVDGEVYGEGRAFEFDARPSLLTLYQPVGNKS
;
A
#
# COMPACT_ATOMS: atom_id res chain seq x y z
N MET A 1 -40.08 1.18 14.66
CA MET A 1 -39.52 2.28 15.47
C MET A 1 -40.41 2.49 16.70
N THR A 2 -39.85 2.67 17.90
CA THR A 2 -40.64 2.82 19.13
C THR A 2 -41.28 4.21 19.23
N ARG A 3 -42.43 4.34 19.91
CA ARG A 3 -43.09 5.65 20.13
C ARG A 3 -42.16 6.69 20.76
N ARG A 4 -41.25 6.25 21.63
CA ARG A 4 -40.24 7.10 22.29
C ARG A 4 -39.22 7.70 21.31
N ALA A 5 -38.70 6.90 20.38
CA ALA A 5 -37.74 7.39 19.37
C ALA A 5 -38.38 8.45 18.47
N ARG A 6 -39.65 8.27 18.08
CA ARG A 6 -40.37 9.24 17.24
C ARG A 6 -40.64 10.55 17.98
N ALA A 7 -40.93 10.50 19.27
CA ALA A 7 -41.09 11.69 20.10
C ALA A 7 -39.79 12.48 20.25
N ALA A 8 -38.66 11.80 20.44
CA ALA A 8 -37.34 12.44 20.51
C ALA A 8 -36.97 13.13 19.19
N ASP A 9 -37.17 12.45 18.06
CA ASP A 9 -36.98 13.01 16.72
C ASP A 9 -37.80 14.28 16.49
N LEU A 10 -39.07 14.27 16.87
CA LEU A 10 -39.97 15.44 16.78
C LEU A 10 -39.50 16.59 17.66
N ALA A 11 -39.05 16.32 18.89
CA ALA A 11 -38.53 17.34 19.79
C ALA A 11 -37.29 18.02 19.21
N LEU A 12 -36.35 17.24 18.65
CA LEU A 12 -35.14 17.75 18.02
C LEU A 12 -35.43 18.57 16.76
N VAL A 13 -36.34 18.11 15.90
CA VAL A 13 -36.77 18.87 14.71
C VAL A 13 -37.39 20.20 15.12
N ARG A 14 -38.26 20.22 16.15
CA ARG A 14 -38.85 21.44 16.69
C ARG A 14 -37.81 22.40 17.27
N ALA A 15 -36.80 21.88 17.97
CA ALA A 15 -35.72 22.71 18.50
C ALA A 15 -34.94 23.39 17.36
N VAL A 16 -34.58 22.63 16.32
CA VAL A 16 -33.88 23.16 15.14
C VAL A 16 -34.74 24.18 14.39
N SER A 17 -36.04 23.92 14.23
CA SER A 17 -36.94 24.84 13.52
C SER A 17 -37.29 26.10 14.30
N SER A 18 -37.28 26.04 15.64
CA SER A 18 -37.51 27.20 16.52
C SER A 18 -36.32 28.19 16.59
N SER A 19 -35.15 27.79 16.09
CA SER A 19 -33.97 28.65 16.05
C SER A 19 -34.19 29.81 15.07
N ARG A 20 -33.86 31.04 15.46
CA ARG A 20 -34.07 32.25 14.64
C ARG A 20 -33.42 32.13 13.25
N PRO A 21 -34.00 32.72 12.17
CA PRO A 21 -33.35 32.78 10.87
C PRO A 21 -31.99 33.45 10.97
N LEU A 22 -30.93 32.73 10.65
CA LEU A 22 -29.56 33.26 10.62
C LEU A 22 -29.13 33.45 9.16
N LEU A 23 -28.18 34.35 8.91
CA LEU A 23 -27.53 34.50 7.58
C LEU A 23 -26.98 33.16 7.05
N GLY A 24 -26.73 32.19 7.94
CA GLY A 24 -26.34 30.82 7.61
C GLY A 24 -27.41 29.93 6.96
N ASP A 25 -28.70 30.32 6.94
CA ASP A 25 -29.78 29.49 6.36
C ASP A 25 -29.60 29.29 4.84
N ALA A 26 -29.22 30.37 4.14
CA ALA A 26 -28.91 30.29 2.71
C ALA A 26 -27.65 29.45 2.44
N ALA A 27 -26.63 29.59 3.29
CA ALA A 27 -25.39 28.81 3.20
C ALA A 27 -25.65 27.32 3.44
N LEU A 28 -26.46 26.95 4.44
CA LEU A 28 -26.82 25.55 4.74
C LEU A 28 -27.69 24.93 3.63
N ARG A 29 -28.59 25.71 3.00
CA ARG A 29 -29.34 25.25 1.82
C ARG A 29 -28.41 24.97 0.65
N ARG A 30 -27.48 25.89 0.35
CA ARG A 30 -26.47 25.71 -0.71
C ARG A 30 -25.57 24.52 -0.43
N LEU A 31 -25.13 24.34 0.82
CA LEU A 31 -24.33 23.20 1.26
C LEU A 31 -25.08 21.87 1.07
N SER A 32 -26.38 21.84 1.40
CA SER A 32 -27.20 20.65 1.16
C SER A 32 -27.32 20.34 -0.34
N GLN A 33 -27.33 21.34 -1.22
CA GLN A 33 -27.40 21.16 -2.68
C GLN A 33 -26.05 20.74 -3.27
N SER A 34 -24.93 21.28 -2.79
CA SER A 34 -23.59 20.90 -3.27
C SER A 34 -23.23 19.46 -2.92
N ALA A 35 -23.84 18.90 -1.87
CA ALA A 35 -23.70 17.50 -1.51
C ALA A 35 -24.49 16.53 -2.42
N ASN A 36 -25.34 17.03 -3.32
CA ASN A 36 -26.06 16.19 -4.29
C ASN A 36 -25.09 15.54 -5.27
N HIS A 37 -25.38 14.28 -5.64
CA HIS A 37 -24.55 13.46 -6.52
C HIS A 37 -23.07 13.39 -6.08
N SER A 38 -22.80 13.57 -4.78
CA SER A 38 -21.44 13.57 -4.21
C SER A 38 -20.48 14.62 -4.79
N ARG A 39 -20.99 15.68 -5.45
CA ARG A 39 -20.16 16.72 -6.11
C ARG A 39 -19.17 17.36 -5.14
N LEU A 40 -19.63 17.75 -3.95
CA LEU A 40 -18.78 18.29 -2.88
C LEU A 40 -17.58 17.38 -2.59
N TRP A 41 -17.82 16.07 -2.42
CA TRP A 41 -16.78 15.10 -2.08
C TRP A 41 -15.81 14.86 -3.23
N ILE A 42 -16.27 14.91 -4.48
CA ILE A 42 -15.42 14.85 -5.67
C ILE A 42 -14.45 16.04 -5.69
N VAL A 43 -14.94 17.26 -5.46
CA VAL A 43 -14.07 18.46 -5.43
C VAL A 43 -13.04 18.38 -4.30
N VAL A 44 -13.45 18.03 -3.08
CA VAL A 44 -12.52 17.85 -1.95
C VAL A 44 -11.50 16.76 -2.24
N SER A 45 -11.93 15.66 -2.87
CA SER A 45 -11.04 14.57 -3.28
C SER A 45 -9.99 15.01 -4.31
N LEU A 46 -10.35 15.85 -5.28
CA LEU A 46 -9.40 16.39 -6.25
C LEU A 46 -8.34 17.28 -5.58
N ALA A 47 -8.75 18.14 -4.65
CA ALA A 47 -7.83 18.97 -3.88
C ALA A 47 -6.85 18.13 -3.02
N LEU A 48 -7.35 17.07 -2.37
CA LEU A 48 -6.53 16.12 -1.62
C LEU A 48 -5.56 15.35 -2.54
N ALA A 49 -6.03 14.92 -3.71
CA ALA A 49 -5.22 14.17 -4.68
C ALA A 49 -4.05 15.00 -5.25
N ALA A 50 -4.26 16.30 -5.44
CA ALA A 50 -3.24 17.25 -5.88
C ALA A 50 -2.11 17.42 -4.86
N SER A 51 -2.36 17.18 -3.56
CA SER A 51 -1.34 17.29 -2.51
C SER A 51 -0.37 16.11 -2.46
N GLY A 52 -0.58 15.05 -3.25
CA GLY A 52 0.28 13.87 -3.26
C GLY A 52 0.25 13.02 -1.98
N GLY A 53 1.13 12.02 -1.90
CA GLY A 53 1.39 11.20 -0.70
C GLY A 53 0.14 10.55 -0.07
N SER A 54 0.09 10.55 1.26
CA SER A 54 -1.01 9.99 2.06
C SER A 54 -2.36 10.65 1.76
N ARG A 55 -2.39 11.94 1.41
CA ARG A 55 -3.62 12.67 1.05
C ARG A 55 -4.24 12.17 -0.26
N ARG A 56 -3.42 11.77 -1.25
CA ARG A 56 -3.91 11.13 -2.48
C ARG A 56 -4.55 9.78 -2.21
N ARG A 57 -3.96 8.95 -1.33
CA ARG A 57 -4.58 7.69 -0.89
C ARG A 57 -5.88 7.94 -0.13
N ALA A 58 -5.89 8.94 0.75
CA ALA A 58 -7.06 9.38 1.50
C ALA A 58 -8.22 9.79 0.59
N ALA A 59 -7.93 10.52 -0.50
CA ALA A 59 -8.88 10.90 -1.52
C ALA A 59 -9.56 9.69 -2.17
N VAL A 60 -8.77 8.72 -2.65
CA VAL A 60 -9.27 7.49 -3.29
C VAL A 60 -10.12 6.68 -2.30
N ARG A 61 -9.61 6.45 -1.09
CA ARG A 61 -10.32 5.69 -0.05
C ARG A 61 -11.62 6.37 0.38
N GLY A 62 -11.61 7.70 0.51
CA GLY A 62 -12.79 8.51 0.79
C GLY A 62 -13.87 8.35 -0.30
N LEU A 63 -13.51 8.45 -1.58
CA LEU A 63 -14.46 8.27 -2.68
C LEU A 63 -15.00 6.84 -2.79
N LEU A 64 -14.15 5.82 -2.64
CA LEU A 64 -14.59 4.42 -2.61
C LEU A 64 -15.61 4.18 -1.47
N SER A 65 -15.35 4.78 -0.30
CA SER A 65 -16.27 4.71 0.85
C SER A 65 -17.60 5.39 0.54
N VAL A 66 -17.60 6.54 -0.15
CA VAL A 66 -18.82 7.23 -0.61
C VAL A 66 -19.64 6.37 -1.57
N VAL A 67 -18.99 5.73 -2.55
CA VAL A 67 -19.66 4.85 -3.50
C VAL A 67 -20.31 3.68 -2.78
N GLY A 68 -19.58 2.99 -1.90
CA GLY A 68 -20.12 1.88 -1.10
C GLY A 68 -21.28 2.31 -0.20
N ALA A 69 -21.14 3.43 0.52
CA ALA A 69 -22.17 3.94 1.42
C ALA A 69 -23.43 4.37 0.66
N SER A 70 -23.27 5.01 -0.50
CA SER A 70 -24.39 5.41 -1.37
C SER A 70 -25.13 4.20 -1.95
N ALA A 71 -24.39 3.18 -2.42
CA ALA A 71 -24.97 1.95 -2.95
C ALA A 71 -25.78 1.21 -1.87
N LEU A 72 -25.24 1.06 -0.66
CA LEU A 72 -25.95 0.41 0.44
C LEU A 72 -27.14 1.25 0.94
N ALA A 73 -26.96 2.55 1.15
CA ALA A 73 -28.04 3.41 1.63
C ALA A 73 -29.19 3.52 0.63
N ASN A 74 -28.87 3.85 -0.63
CA ASN A 74 -29.88 4.16 -1.64
C ASN A 74 -30.37 2.93 -2.41
N GLY A 75 -29.47 1.99 -2.71
CA GLY A 75 -29.78 0.80 -3.51
C GLY A 75 -30.36 -0.36 -2.71
N LEU A 76 -29.96 -0.53 -1.44
CA LEU A 76 -30.37 -1.68 -0.63
C LEU A 76 -31.30 -1.29 0.53
N LEU A 77 -30.88 -0.38 1.39
CA LEU A 77 -31.59 -0.12 2.65
C LEU A 77 -32.85 0.72 2.48
N LYS A 78 -32.82 1.75 1.62
CA LYS A 78 -34.02 2.58 1.36
C LYS A 78 -35.23 1.79 0.84
N PRO A 79 -35.07 0.84 -0.12
CA PRO A 79 -36.17 -0.03 -0.53
C PRO A 79 -36.70 -0.96 0.57
N ILE A 80 -35.82 -1.43 1.46
CA ILE A 80 -36.17 -2.38 2.53
C ILE A 80 -36.86 -1.70 3.71
N PHE A 81 -36.47 -0.46 4.02
CA PHE A 81 -36.93 0.30 5.18
C PHE A 81 -37.66 1.59 4.76
N PRO A 82 -38.92 1.49 4.28
CA PRO A 82 -39.71 2.67 3.93
C PRO A 82 -39.97 3.51 5.18
N ARG A 83 -39.68 4.81 5.08
CA ARG A 83 -39.94 5.78 6.14
C ARG A 83 -40.38 7.12 5.55
N ASP A 84 -41.46 7.65 6.11
CA ASP A 84 -41.96 8.98 5.78
C ASP A 84 -41.01 10.08 6.27
N ARG A 85 -40.86 11.12 5.44
CA ARG A 85 -40.09 12.32 5.80
C ARG A 85 -40.79 13.12 6.91
N PRO A 86 -40.05 14.01 7.61
CA PRO A 86 -40.67 14.97 8.51
C PRO A 86 -41.78 15.76 7.80
N PRO A 87 -42.88 16.12 8.51
CA PRO A 87 -43.94 16.94 7.94
C PRO A 87 -43.36 18.23 7.36
N VAL A 88 -43.85 18.67 6.21
CA VAL A 88 -43.34 19.86 5.51
C VAL A 88 -43.40 21.10 6.44
N ASP A 89 -44.41 21.17 7.31
CA ASP A 89 -44.62 22.25 8.30
C ASP A 89 -43.70 22.20 9.51
N SER A 90 -42.90 21.15 9.64
CA SER A 90 -41.90 21.05 10.70
C SER A 90 -40.68 21.96 10.47
N ALA A 91 -40.46 22.47 9.24
CA ALA A 91 -39.41 23.43 8.90
C ALA A 91 -40.00 24.75 8.34
N PRO A 92 -39.42 25.92 8.69
CA PRO A 92 -39.83 27.22 8.13
C PRO A 92 -39.71 27.25 6.60
N VAL A 93 -40.64 27.92 5.92
CA VAL A 93 -40.71 28.01 4.44
C VAL A 93 -39.37 28.43 3.82
N LEU A 94 -38.70 29.42 4.42
CA LEU A 94 -37.40 29.94 3.96
C LEU A 94 -36.25 28.91 4.00
N ARG A 95 -36.38 27.83 4.79
CA ARG A 95 -35.37 26.77 4.94
C ARG A 95 -35.62 25.58 4.02
N ARG A 96 -36.82 25.43 3.46
CA ARG A 96 -37.22 24.27 2.64
C ARG A 96 -36.45 24.24 1.32
N LEU A 97 -36.25 23.02 0.81
CA LEU A 97 -35.82 22.81 -0.58
C LEU A 97 -37.01 23.01 -1.51
N LEU A 98 -36.76 23.57 -2.69
CA LEU A 98 -37.79 23.78 -3.71
C LEU A 98 -38.28 22.44 -4.26
N ASP A 99 -37.35 21.49 -4.48
CA ASP A 99 -37.65 20.13 -4.94
C ASP A 99 -37.23 19.09 -3.88
N PRO A 100 -38.15 18.68 -2.98
CA PRO A 100 -37.86 17.64 -2.00
C PRO A 100 -37.80 16.25 -2.67
N PRO A 101 -36.97 15.31 -2.18
CA PRO A 101 -36.87 13.98 -2.79
C PRO A 101 -38.10 13.12 -2.48
N LEU A 102 -38.62 12.44 -3.50
CA LEU A 102 -39.80 11.55 -3.39
C LEU A 102 -39.49 10.17 -2.78
N SER A 103 -38.21 9.80 -2.64
CA SER A 103 -37.79 8.51 -2.07
C SER A 103 -37.82 8.48 -0.54
N SER A 104 -37.77 7.27 0.03
CA SER A 104 -37.72 7.00 1.48
C SER A 104 -36.73 7.92 2.22
N SER A 105 -37.10 8.33 3.44
CA SER A 105 -36.25 9.17 4.30
C SER A 105 -35.12 8.38 4.96
N PHE A 106 -35.25 7.07 5.14
CA PHE A 106 -34.31 6.26 5.91
C PHE A 106 -33.49 5.28 5.05
N PRO A 107 -32.17 5.14 5.28
CA PRO A 107 -31.31 6.07 6.02
C PRO A 107 -30.98 7.32 5.19
N SER A 108 -30.41 8.35 5.82
CA SER A 108 -29.97 9.57 5.11
C SER A 108 -28.72 9.30 4.25
N GLY A 109 -28.90 9.23 2.94
CA GLY A 109 -27.80 9.00 1.97
C GLY A 109 -26.71 10.07 2.01
N HIS A 110 -27.07 11.37 2.10
CA HIS A 110 -26.09 12.45 2.23
C HIS A 110 -25.24 12.34 3.50
N SER A 111 -25.87 11.95 4.62
CA SER A 111 -25.18 11.75 5.89
C SER A 111 -24.26 10.53 5.84
N ALA A 112 -24.70 9.46 5.17
CA ALA A 112 -23.88 8.28 4.91
C ALA A 112 -22.65 8.61 4.06
N SER A 113 -22.83 9.29 2.93
CA SER A 113 -21.70 9.71 2.09
C SER A 113 -20.75 10.66 2.83
N ALA A 114 -21.28 11.62 3.61
CA ALA A 114 -20.47 12.56 4.36
C ALA A 114 -19.59 11.88 5.41
N ALA A 115 -20.17 11.01 6.23
CA ALA A 115 -19.44 10.26 7.25
C ALA A 115 -18.47 9.25 6.62
N ALA A 116 -18.86 8.60 5.52
CA ALA A 116 -18.01 7.66 4.79
C ALA A 116 -16.76 8.36 4.21
N PHE A 117 -16.93 9.55 3.62
CA PHE A 117 -15.80 10.30 3.09
C PHE A 117 -14.85 10.74 4.19
N ALA A 118 -15.37 11.40 5.24
CA ALA A 118 -14.54 11.90 6.35
C ALA A 118 -13.80 10.77 7.08
N ALA A 119 -14.49 9.66 7.39
CA ALA A 119 -13.87 8.50 8.01
C ALA A 119 -12.86 7.81 7.07
N GLY A 120 -13.17 7.69 5.77
CA GLY A 120 -12.27 7.12 4.77
C GLY A 120 -10.98 7.92 4.62
N VAL A 121 -11.08 9.26 4.62
CA VAL A 121 -9.90 10.14 4.63
C VAL A 121 -9.12 9.99 5.93
N ALA A 122 -9.80 9.97 7.08
CA ALA A 122 -9.16 9.87 8.40
C ALA A 122 -8.32 8.59 8.57
N LEU A 123 -8.69 7.50 7.88
CA LEU A 123 -7.93 6.25 7.91
C LEU A 123 -6.55 6.35 7.26
N GLU A 124 -6.38 7.21 6.25
CA GLU A 124 -5.08 7.42 5.57
C GLU A 124 -4.36 8.68 6.06
N SER A 125 -5.11 9.70 6.47
CA SER A 125 -4.58 10.95 7.01
C SER A 125 -5.51 11.49 8.12
N PRO A 126 -5.22 11.17 9.39
CA PRO A 126 -6.03 11.59 10.52
C PRO A 126 -6.22 13.11 10.59
N ALA A 127 -5.17 13.88 10.30
CA ALA A 127 -5.22 15.35 10.28
C ALA A 127 -6.16 15.89 9.19
N ALA A 128 -6.10 15.35 7.96
CA ALA A 128 -7.00 15.75 6.89
C ALA A 128 -8.44 15.32 7.18
N GLY A 129 -8.64 14.12 7.75
CA GLY A 129 -9.94 13.65 8.20
C GLY A 129 -10.56 14.56 9.26
N LEU A 130 -9.78 14.98 10.25
CA LEU A 130 -10.21 15.92 11.29
C LEU A 130 -10.57 17.29 10.70
N ALA A 131 -9.81 17.79 9.71
CA ALA A 131 -10.12 19.03 9.02
C ALA A 131 -11.44 18.96 8.21
N ILE A 132 -11.79 17.78 7.69
CA ILE A 132 -13.01 17.57 6.88
C ILE A 132 -14.23 17.23 7.74
N ALA A 133 -14.04 16.71 8.96
CA ALA A 133 -15.12 16.31 9.85
C ALA A 133 -16.16 17.42 10.13
N PRO A 134 -15.79 18.71 10.36
CA PRO A 134 -16.76 19.79 10.50
C PRO A 134 -17.64 19.98 9.27
N LEU A 135 -17.08 19.85 8.06
CA LEU A 135 -17.83 19.95 6.81
C LEU A 135 -18.83 18.78 6.68
N ALA A 136 -18.42 17.56 7.02
CA ALA A 136 -19.30 16.39 7.03
C ALA A 136 -20.44 16.53 8.05
N ALA A 137 -20.14 17.02 9.25
CA ALA A 137 -21.13 17.32 10.27
C ALA A 137 -22.11 18.42 9.82
N ALA A 138 -21.62 19.47 9.15
CA ALA A 138 -22.46 20.53 8.60
C ALA A 138 -23.39 20.02 7.49
N VAL A 139 -22.92 19.13 6.61
CA VAL A 139 -23.77 18.46 5.60
C VAL A 139 -24.84 17.61 6.29
N ALA A 140 -24.49 16.80 7.28
CA ALA A 140 -25.44 15.98 8.04
C ALA A 140 -26.50 16.85 8.75
N TYR A 141 -26.07 17.91 9.43
CA TYR A 141 -26.96 18.87 10.11
C TYR A 141 -27.90 19.56 9.11
N SER A 142 -27.40 19.98 7.95
CA SER A 142 -28.20 20.67 6.93
C SER A 142 -29.44 19.86 6.52
N ARG A 143 -29.39 18.52 6.58
CA ARG A 143 -30.51 17.63 6.23
C ARG A 143 -31.67 17.69 7.22
N VAL A 144 -31.36 17.90 8.50
CA VAL A 144 -32.38 18.17 9.53
C VAL A 144 -32.87 19.61 9.41
N HIS A 145 -31.94 20.55 9.21
CA HIS A 145 -32.23 21.99 9.14
C HIS A 145 -33.19 22.38 8.01
N VAL A 146 -33.04 21.77 6.83
CA VAL A 146 -33.94 22.00 5.68
C VAL A 146 -35.20 21.13 5.73
N GLY A 147 -35.38 20.33 6.78
CA GLY A 147 -36.61 19.58 7.07
C GLY A 147 -36.82 18.30 6.26
N VAL A 148 -35.78 17.76 5.63
CA VAL A 148 -35.92 16.61 4.70
C VAL A 148 -35.64 15.25 5.33
N HIS A 149 -35.00 15.20 6.50
CA HIS A 149 -34.70 13.97 7.24
C HIS A 149 -34.91 14.14 8.74
N TRP A 150 -35.27 13.03 9.40
CA TRP A 150 -35.27 12.96 10.85
C TRP A 150 -33.83 12.91 11.39
N PRO A 151 -33.55 13.43 12.61
CA PRO A 151 -32.25 13.28 13.26
C PRO A 151 -31.79 11.82 13.34
N SER A 152 -32.68 10.88 13.64
CA SER A 152 -32.31 9.46 13.62
C SER A 152 -31.93 8.92 12.24
N ASP A 153 -32.51 9.43 11.15
CA ASP A 153 -32.11 9.06 9.77
C ASP A 153 -30.67 9.52 9.49
N VAL A 154 -30.30 10.69 10.02
CA VAL A 154 -28.96 11.28 9.90
C VAL A 154 -27.94 10.49 10.71
N VAL A 155 -28.24 10.16 11.96
CA VAL A 155 -27.37 9.34 12.81
C VAL A 155 -27.18 7.93 12.22
N ALA A 156 -28.25 7.29 11.77
CA ALA A 156 -28.16 5.97 11.13
C ALA A 156 -27.38 6.02 9.81
N GLY A 157 -27.58 7.08 9.00
CA GLY A 157 -26.80 7.31 7.80
C GLY A 157 -25.31 7.47 8.13
N ALA A 158 -24.97 8.34 9.08
CA ALA A 158 -23.58 8.56 9.50
C ALA A 158 -22.93 7.27 10.02
N ALA A 159 -23.61 6.51 10.88
CA ALA A 159 -23.12 5.22 11.37
C ALA A 159 -22.87 4.21 10.25
N LEU A 160 -23.79 4.10 9.28
CA LEU A 160 -23.61 3.28 8.09
C LEU A 160 -22.38 3.73 7.28
N GLY A 161 -22.24 5.02 7.02
CA GLY A 161 -21.13 5.58 6.27
C GLY A 161 -19.78 5.30 6.92
N THR A 162 -19.67 5.56 8.23
CA THR A 162 -18.47 5.24 9.01
C THR A 162 -18.19 3.73 9.00
N ALA A 163 -19.20 2.87 9.14
CA ALA A 163 -19.02 1.43 9.09
C ALA A 163 -18.47 0.95 7.73
N VAL A 164 -18.97 1.52 6.62
CA VAL A 164 -18.45 1.24 5.27
C VAL A 164 -17.01 1.71 5.13
N ALA A 165 -16.68 2.90 5.61
CA ALA A 165 -15.30 3.39 5.58
C ALA A 165 -14.38 2.47 6.40
N LEU A 166 -14.78 2.07 7.60
CA LEU A 166 -13.99 1.14 8.44
C LEU A 166 -13.83 -0.23 7.81
N SER A 167 -14.86 -0.75 7.11
CA SER A 167 -14.76 -2.05 6.44
C SER A 167 -13.73 -2.06 5.32
N THR A 168 -13.42 -0.90 4.72
CA THR A 168 -12.33 -0.81 3.75
C THR A 168 -10.97 -1.23 4.32
N ARG A 169 -10.75 -1.21 5.65
CA ARG A 169 -9.49 -1.68 6.27
C ARG A 169 -9.23 -3.16 6.06
N ARG A 170 -10.27 -3.93 5.75
CA ARG A 170 -10.15 -5.36 5.46
C ARG A 170 -9.60 -5.65 4.05
N TRP A 171 -9.69 -4.67 3.15
CA TRP A 171 -9.23 -4.80 1.75
C TRP A 171 -8.04 -3.91 1.44
N TRP A 172 -7.96 -2.78 2.15
CA TRP A 172 -6.97 -1.75 1.99
C TRP A 172 -6.39 -1.45 3.37
N ALA A 173 -5.34 -2.21 3.71
CA ALA A 173 -4.50 -1.90 4.85
C ALA A 173 -3.81 -0.55 4.63
N VAL A 174 -3.82 0.27 5.67
CA VAL A 174 -3.10 1.55 5.67
C VAL A 174 -1.63 1.22 5.70
N ARG A 175 -0.88 1.67 4.69
CA ARG A 175 0.57 1.51 4.63
C ARG A 175 1.19 2.39 5.73
N SER A 176 1.95 1.80 6.65
CA SER A 176 2.87 2.55 7.50
C SER A 176 3.98 3.09 6.60
N GLU A 177 4.28 4.39 6.69
CA GLU A 177 5.43 4.99 6.00
C GLU A 177 6.71 4.86 6.83
N ASP A 178 6.64 4.18 7.98
CA ASP A 178 7.77 3.91 8.85
C ASP A 178 8.76 2.95 8.18
N PRO A 179 10.07 3.26 8.22
CA PRO A 179 11.11 2.33 7.81
C PRO A 179 11.03 1.00 8.57
N ALA A 180 11.50 -0.06 7.93
CA ALA A 180 11.66 -1.38 8.50
C ALA A 180 12.65 -1.33 9.67
N GLU A 181 12.34 -2.05 10.75
CA GLU A 181 13.33 -2.33 11.78
C GLU A 181 14.46 -3.19 11.20
N LEU A 182 15.67 -2.61 11.21
CA LEU A 182 16.93 -3.27 10.91
C LEU A 182 17.58 -3.77 12.20
N ALA A 183 18.48 -4.75 12.07
CA ALA A 183 19.24 -5.23 13.20
C ALA A 183 20.28 -4.17 13.62
N SER A 184 20.38 -3.94 14.93
CA SER A 184 21.46 -3.14 15.50
C SER A 184 22.78 -3.92 15.42
N GLY A 185 23.88 -3.20 15.24
CA GLY A 185 25.16 -3.81 14.96
C GLY A 185 25.37 -3.89 13.46
N GLY A 186 26.59 -3.57 13.07
CA GLY A 186 27.02 -3.25 11.72
C GLY A 186 28.33 -2.51 11.90
N ASN A 187 29.36 -2.87 11.14
CA ASN A 187 30.65 -2.20 11.20
C ASN A 187 30.93 -1.60 9.83
N ALA A 188 30.52 -0.35 9.66
CA ALA A 188 30.85 0.43 8.48
C ALA A 188 31.93 1.45 8.86
N PRO A 189 33.00 1.58 8.07
CA PRO A 189 34.00 2.61 8.30
C PRO A 189 33.37 4.01 8.11
N ALA A 190 33.83 4.97 8.89
CA ALA A 190 33.53 6.38 8.63
C ALA A 190 34.34 6.80 7.39
N LEU A 191 33.65 7.28 6.35
CA LEU A 191 34.26 7.68 5.07
C LEU A 191 34.05 9.18 4.82
N PRO A 192 34.89 10.08 5.37
CA PRO A 192 34.76 11.52 5.17
C PRO A 192 34.79 11.91 3.68
N GLY A 193 33.69 12.51 3.21
CA GLY A 193 33.50 12.83 1.79
C GLY A 193 33.44 11.63 0.85
N GLY A 194 33.21 10.42 1.36
CA GLY A 194 33.09 9.20 0.55
C GLY A 194 34.43 8.57 0.12
N GLU A 195 35.53 8.88 0.80
CA GLU A 195 36.86 8.33 0.47
C GLU A 195 36.87 6.79 0.51
N GLY A 196 37.37 6.15 -0.56
CA GLY A 196 37.39 4.67 -0.66
C GLY A 196 36.03 4.04 -0.97
N MET A 197 35.03 4.84 -1.37
CA MET A 197 33.71 4.36 -1.77
C MET A 197 33.56 4.32 -3.29
N VAL A 198 33.00 3.23 -3.82
CA VAL A 198 32.64 3.10 -5.25
C VAL A 198 31.12 3.08 -5.40
N ILE A 199 30.55 3.99 -6.18
CA ILE A 199 29.10 4.17 -6.34
C ILE A 199 28.69 3.91 -7.79
N LEU A 200 27.88 2.87 -8.00
CA LEU A 200 27.22 2.60 -9.27
C LEU A 200 25.99 3.51 -9.42
N VAL A 201 25.93 4.27 -10.50
CA VAL A 201 24.81 5.15 -10.84
C VAL A 201 24.13 4.65 -12.12
N ASN A 202 22.88 4.20 -12.03
CA ASN A 202 22.10 3.77 -13.19
C ASN A 202 21.11 4.87 -13.63
N PRO A 203 21.43 5.68 -14.65
CA PRO A 203 20.56 6.76 -15.13
C PRO A 203 19.27 6.26 -15.77
N SER A 204 19.27 5.02 -16.28
CA SER A 204 18.15 4.42 -17.01
C SER A 204 16.99 3.99 -16.10
N ALA A 205 17.20 3.91 -14.78
CA ALA A 205 16.20 3.38 -13.83
C ALA A 205 15.01 4.32 -13.53
N GLY A 206 15.11 5.62 -13.85
CA GLY A 206 14.17 6.66 -13.41
C GLY A 206 13.33 7.34 -14.51
N VAL A 207 13.44 6.93 -15.78
CA VAL A 207 12.99 7.72 -16.94
C VAL A 207 11.46 7.81 -17.11
N ARG A 208 10.63 7.17 -16.27
CA ARG A 208 9.20 7.00 -16.60
C ARG A 208 8.16 7.90 -15.93
N ASP A 209 8.30 8.45 -14.72
CA ASP A 209 7.21 9.31 -14.18
C ASP A 209 7.44 10.08 -12.84
N SER A 210 8.67 10.40 -12.41
CA SER A 210 8.88 11.08 -11.11
C SER A 210 9.76 12.32 -11.16
N ASP A 211 9.34 13.36 -10.42
CA ASP A 211 10.03 14.64 -10.18
C ASP A 211 11.45 14.52 -9.55
N GLN A 212 11.94 13.30 -9.31
CA GLN A 212 13.31 13.01 -8.89
C GLN A 212 14.12 12.58 -10.11
N ASN A 213 14.81 13.54 -10.72
CA ASN A 213 15.74 13.27 -11.80
C ASN A 213 17.01 12.64 -11.22
N THR A 214 17.43 11.46 -11.71
CA THR A 214 18.69 10.82 -11.30
C THR A 214 19.87 11.79 -11.37
N ALA A 215 19.86 12.71 -12.35
CA ALA A 215 20.86 13.78 -12.46
C ALA A 215 20.93 14.70 -11.22
N GLY A 216 19.79 14.97 -10.57
CA GLY A 216 19.76 15.75 -9.33
C GLY A 216 20.34 14.98 -8.14
N ILE A 217 20.16 13.67 -8.10
CA ILE A 217 20.78 12.81 -7.07
C ILE A 217 22.28 12.74 -7.27
N VAL A 218 22.75 12.58 -8.51
CA VAL A 218 24.18 12.61 -8.85
C VAL A 218 24.82 13.91 -8.40
N ALA A 219 24.20 15.07 -8.70
CA ALA A 219 24.72 16.35 -8.23
C ALA A 219 24.84 16.45 -6.70
N MET A 220 23.85 15.92 -5.96
CA MET A 220 23.91 15.86 -4.48
C MET A 220 25.01 14.89 -4.00
N LEU A 221 25.22 13.76 -4.68
CA LEU A 221 26.30 12.83 -4.34
C LEU A 221 27.67 13.46 -4.59
N GLU A 222 27.86 14.17 -5.70
CA GLU A 222 29.10 14.90 -5.98
C GLU A 222 29.36 16.03 -4.97
N GLU A 223 28.30 16.70 -4.50
CA GLU A 223 28.39 17.75 -3.48
C GLU A 223 28.75 17.20 -2.09
N HIS A 224 28.08 16.13 -1.65
CA HIS A 224 28.22 15.60 -0.29
C HIS A 224 29.27 14.49 -0.15
N LEU A 225 29.61 13.78 -1.23
CA LEU A 225 30.60 12.70 -1.27
C LEU A 225 31.64 12.95 -2.38
N PRO A 226 32.36 14.09 -2.37
CA PRO A 226 33.23 14.51 -3.47
C PRO A 226 34.46 13.61 -3.71
N LYS A 227 34.77 12.70 -2.79
CA LYS A 227 35.87 11.73 -2.91
C LYS A 227 35.41 10.32 -3.31
N ALA A 228 34.10 10.09 -3.41
CA ALA A 228 33.57 8.82 -3.88
C ALA A 228 33.81 8.66 -5.39
N GLU A 229 34.12 7.45 -5.84
CA GLU A 229 34.20 7.11 -7.25
C GLU A 229 32.79 6.82 -7.77
N LEU A 230 32.20 7.73 -8.54
CA LEU A 230 30.93 7.52 -9.22
C LEU A 230 31.17 6.94 -10.61
N PHE A 231 30.38 5.94 -11.00
CA PHE A 231 30.41 5.43 -12.37
C PHE A 231 29.03 5.02 -12.88
N GLU A 232 28.83 5.21 -14.17
CA GLU A 232 27.66 4.72 -14.90
C GLU A 232 28.01 3.38 -15.56
N PRO A 233 27.23 2.30 -15.34
CA PRO A 233 27.49 1.01 -15.97
C PRO A 233 27.05 1.02 -17.43
N ASP A 234 27.76 0.26 -18.25
CA ASP A 234 27.32 -0.08 -19.61
C ASP A 234 26.11 -1.03 -19.52
N THR A 235 24.99 -0.63 -20.15
CA THR A 235 23.73 -1.40 -20.16
C THR A 235 23.82 -2.73 -20.90
N ASP A 236 24.81 -2.89 -21.78
CA ASP A 236 25.00 -4.10 -22.58
C ASP A 236 25.88 -5.15 -21.87
N ARG A 237 26.46 -4.79 -20.73
CA ARG A 237 27.30 -5.67 -19.91
C ARG A 237 26.63 -5.99 -18.58
N ASP A 238 27.06 -7.08 -17.95
CA ASP A 238 26.58 -7.43 -16.61
C ASP A 238 27.00 -6.38 -15.58
N PHE A 239 26.08 -5.98 -14.72
CA PHE A 239 26.31 -4.92 -13.74
C PHE A 239 27.12 -5.42 -12.53
N ALA A 240 26.98 -6.69 -12.15
CA ALA A 240 27.73 -7.27 -11.05
C ALA A 240 29.21 -7.37 -11.43
N GLU A 241 29.50 -7.83 -12.64
CA GLU A 241 30.86 -7.92 -13.20
C GLU A 241 31.53 -6.54 -13.18
N GLN A 242 30.88 -5.52 -13.76
CA GLN A 242 31.42 -4.15 -13.81
C GLN A 242 31.65 -3.54 -12.42
N LEU A 243 30.76 -3.79 -11.46
CA LEU A 243 30.95 -3.30 -10.10
C LEU A 243 32.12 -4.03 -9.42
N THR A 244 32.23 -5.34 -9.61
CA THR A 244 33.31 -6.17 -9.06
C THR A 244 34.67 -5.78 -9.63
N GLU A 245 34.76 -5.48 -10.94
CA GLU A 245 35.98 -5.01 -11.60
C GLU A 245 36.55 -3.71 -10.99
N ARG A 246 35.69 -2.88 -10.37
CA ARG A 246 36.08 -1.62 -9.72
C ARG A 246 36.45 -1.75 -8.26
N ILE A 247 36.24 -2.93 -7.66
CA ILE A 247 36.64 -3.17 -6.27
C ILE A 247 38.16 -3.32 -6.23
N GLY A 248 38.83 -2.29 -5.72
CA GLY A 248 40.27 -2.26 -5.51
C GLY A 248 40.66 -2.59 -4.06
N ALA A 249 41.97 -2.64 -3.80
CA ALA A 249 42.50 -2.87 -2.45
C ALA A 249 42.13 -1.77 -1.44
N ASP A 250 41.90 -0.54 -1.92
CA ASP A 250 41.55 0.61 -1.09
C ASP A 250 40.02 0.81 -0.97
N THR A 251 39.22 -0.05 -1.61
CA THR A 251 37.75 0.03 -1.54
C THR A 251 37.27 -0.42 -0.16
N GLN A 252 36.57 0.48 0.53
CA GLN A 252 36.07 0.29 1.89
C GLN A 252 34.54 0.16 1.95
N ALA A 253 33.83 0.63 0.92
CA ALA A 253 32.38 0.55 0.83
C ALA A 253 31.90 0.63 -0.62
N LEU A 254 30.68 0.13 -0.84
CA LEU A 254 29.97 0.27 -2.10
C LEU A 254 28.77 1.21 -1.96
N GLY A 255 28.36 1.80 -3.08
CA GLY A 255 27.13 2.57 -3.20
C GLY A 255 26.36 2.18 -4.45
N VAL A 256 25.05 2.35 -4.42
CA VAL A 256 24.19 2.16 -5.60
C VAL A 256 23.10 3.21 -5.66
N CYS A 257 22.98 3.86 -6.81
CA CYS A 257 21.89 4.77 -7.17
C CYS A 257 21.14 4.19 -8.37
N GLY A 258 20.01 3.53 -8.13
CA GLY A 258 19.25 2.88 -9.19
C GLY A 258 17.88 2.37 -8.73
N GLY A 259 17.21 1.61 -9.60
CA GLY A 259 15.97 0.91 -9.27
C GLY A 259 16.22 -0.40 -8.53
N ASP A 260 15.14 -1.08 -8.13
CA ASP A 260 15.22 -2.28 -7.27
C ASP A 260 16.10 -3.40 -7.85
N GLY A 261 16.09 -3.62 -9.18
CA GLY A 261 16.97 -4.61 -9.83
C GLY A 261 18.45 -4.25 -9.72
N THR A 262 18.82 -2.99 -9.96
CA THR A 262 20.21 -2.51 -9.81
C THR A 262 20.68 -2.61 -8.36
N VAL A 263 19.79 -2.31 -7.40
CA VAL A 263 20.07 -2.45 -5.97
C VAL A 263 20.29 -3.92 -5.60
N ALA A 264 19.45 -4.84 -6.10
CA ALA A 264 19.61 -6.27 -5.84
C ALA A 264 20.97 -6.80 -6.33
N THR A 265 21.41 -6.37 -7.52
CA THR A 265 22.74 -6.70 -8.05
C THR A 265 23.86 -6.17 -7.16
N ALA A 266 23.81 -4.90 -6.77
CA ALA A 266 24.82 -4.29 -5.90
C ALA A 266 24.88 -4.95 -4.51
N VAL A 267 23.74 -5.41 -3.98
CA VAL A 267 23.68 -6.16 -2.72
C VAL A 267 24.43 -7.50 -2.83
N GLY A 268 24.24 -8.23 -3.93
CA GLY A 268 24.98 -9.48 -4.18
C GLY A 268 26.49 -9.25 -4.14
N VAL A 269 26.98 -8.26 -4.89
CA VAL A 269 28.41 -7.90 -4.94
C VAL A 269 28.92 -7.45 -3.57
N ALA A 270 28.15 -6.63 -2.83
CA ALA A 270 28.54 -6.17 -1.51
C ALA A 270 28.71 -7.33 -0.50
N ILE A 271 27.81 -8.31 -0.54
CA ILE A 271 27.88 -9.51 0.30
C ILE A 271 29.11 -10.34 -0.06
N GLU A 272 29.34 -10.59 -1.35
CA GLU A 272 30.47 -11.40 -1.82
C GLU A 272 31.82 -10.74 -1.51
N ALA A 273 31.90 -9.40 -1.63
CA ALA A 273 33.09 -8.63 -1.29
C ALA A 273 33.25 -8.39 0.24
N GLY A 274 32.21 -8.66 1.03
CA GLY A 274 32.20 -8.37 2.48
C GLY A 274 32.23 -6.87 2.80
N LEU A 275 31.69 -6.03 1.91
CA LEU A 275 31.71 -4.57 2.03
C LEU A 275 30.36 -4.01 2.46
N PRO A 276 30.33 -2.94 3.28
CA PRO A 276 29.11 -2.21 3.58
C PRO A 276 28.58 -1.48 2.34
N LEU A 277 27.25 -1.31 2.28
CA LEU A 277 26.56 -0.74 1.13
C LEU A 277 25.76 0.51 1.52
N ALA A 278 25.83 1.56 0.71
CA ALA A 278 24.87 2.66 0.72
C ALA A 278 23.91 2.55 -0.46
N VAL A 279 22.63 2.85 -0.23
CA VAL A 279 21.60 2.82 -1.28
C VAL A 279 21.00 4.21 -1.44
N PHE A 280 20.87 4.67 -2.68
CA PHE A 280 20.28 5.94 -3.06
C PHE A 280 19.11 5.71 -4.04
N PRO A 281 18.01 6.46 -3.90
CA PRO A 281 16.76 6.19 -4.63
C PRO A 281 16.81 6.66 -6.10
N GLY A 282 17.32 5.83 -7.01
CA GLY A 282 17.49 6.18 -8.43
C GLY A 282 16.38 5.70 -9.39
N GLY A 283 15.40 4.93 -8.92
CA GLY A 283 14.32 4.36 -9.74
C GLY A 283 12.91 4.86 -9.38
N THR A 284 11.91 4.31 -10.08
CA THR A 284 10.50 4.74 -9.94
C THR A 284 9.84 4.30 -8.61
N LEU A 285 10.14 3.09 -8.14
CA LEU A 285 9.47 2.49 -6.97
C LEU A 285 10.34 2.50 -5.71
N ASN A 286 11.65 2.24 -5.86
CA ASN A 286 12.67 2.22 -4.81
C ASN A 286 12.19 1.51 -3.54
N HIS A 287 11.65 0.30 -3.70
CA HIS A 287 11.06 -0.45 -2.61
C HIS A 287 12.08 -0.67 -1.49
N PHE A 288 13.29 -1.11 -1.83
CA PHE A 288 14.31 -1.37 -0.81
C PHE A 288 14.76 -0.10 -0.09
N ALA A 289 15.06 0.98 -0.83
CA ALA A 289 15.48 2.24 -0.23
C ALA A 289 14.39 2.85 0.66
N ARG A 290 13.12 2.76 0.27
CA ARG A 290 11.99 3.21 1.09
C ARG A 290 11.79 2.36 2.33
N ASP A 291 11.83 1.04 2.18
CA ASP A 291 11.66 0.12 3.29
C ASP A 291 12.82 0.23 4.28
N THR A 292 14.03 0.64 3.87
CA THR A 292 15.18 0.84 4.77
C THR A 292 15.33 2.28 5.27
N GLY A 293 14.45 3.21 4.85
CA GLY A 293 14.53 4.63 5.22
C GLY A 293 15.60 5.45 4.46
N LEU A 294 16.26 4.86 3.46
CA LEU A 294 17.34 5.45 2.66
C LEU A 294 16.81 6.30 1.49
N VAL A 295 15.92 7.24 1.79
CA VAL A 295 15.29 8.12 0.78
C VAL A 295 15.90 9.52 0.71
N ASP A 296 16.62 9.93 1.74
CA ASP A 296 17.27 11.24 1.86
C ASP A 296 18.77 11.09 1.62
N VAL A 297 19.25 11.63 0.49
CA VAL A 297 20.64 11.52 0.04
C VAL A 297 21.58 12.25 1.00
N GLU A 298 21.20 13.43 1.48
CA GLU A 298 22.00 14.24 2.40
C GLU A 298 22.14 13.54 3.75
N ALA A 299 21.03 13.01 4.28
CA ALA A 299 21.06 12.27 5.54
C ALA A 299 21.88 10.99 5.44
N CYS A 300 21.81 10.28 4.31
CA CYS A 300 22.63 9.10 4.03
C CYS A 300 24.12 9.46 3.94
N ALA A 301 24.48 10.56 3.26
CA ALA A 301 25.86 11.05 3.18
C ALA A 301 26.45 11.36 4.57
N ARG A 302 25.69 12.00 5.47
CA ARG A 302 26.12 12.21 6.87
C ARG A 302 26.33 10.90 7.63
N GLY A 303 25.52 9.88 7.36
CA GLY A 303 25.71 8.54 7.91
C GLY A 303 27.01 7.89 7.44
N ILE A 304 27.33 8.05 6.16
CA ILE A 304 28.59 7.58 5.57
C ILE A 304 29.80 8.27 6.21
N GLU A 305 29.74 9.60 6.41
CA GLU A 305 30.83 10.34 7.06
C GLU A 305 31.11 9.89 8.50
N THR A 306 30.09 9.36 9.19
CA THR A 306 30.17 8.97 10.61
C THR A 306 30.28 7.47 10.83
N GLY A 307 30.10 6.65 9.78
CA GLY A 307 30.09 5.18 9.89
C GLY A 307 28.80 4.61 10.49
N GLU A 308 27.75 5.43 10.60
CA GLU A 308 26.46 5.01 11.16
C GLU A 308 25.83 3.95 10.25
N SER A 309 25.57 2.79 10.83
CA SER A 309 25.15 1.61 10.07
C SER A 309 24.22 0.70 10.85
N ALA A 310 23.48 -0.11 10.10
CA ALA A 310 22.62 -1.17 10.61
C ALA A 310 22.77 -2.41 9.72
N MET A 311 22.31 -3.55 10.21
CA MET A 311 22.33 -4.80 9.46
C MET A 311 20.94 -5.20 8.97
N ALA A 312 20.89 -5.69 7.74
CA ALA A 312 19.69 -6.23 7.14
C ALA A 312 19.82 -7.74 6.90
N ASP A 313 18.71 -8.45 7.15
CA ASP A 313 18.55 -9.82 6.71
C ASP A 313 18.38 -9.87 5.19
N ILE A 314 18.94 -10.91 4.57
CA ILE A 314 18.89 -11.11 3.13
C ILE A 314 18.26 -12.47 2.85
N GLY A 315 17.32 -12.51 1.91
CA GLY A 315 16.77 -13.77 1.44
C GLY A 315 17.76 -14.46 0.51
N HIS A 316 17.82 -15.77 0.55
CA HIS A 316 18.65 -16.57 -0.35
C HIS A 316 17.81 -17.71 -0.92
N VAL A 317 18.00 -18.01 -2.20
CA VAL A 317 17.39 -19.16 -2.87
C VAL A 317 18.42 -19.96 -3.63
N SER A 318 18.53 -21.24 -3.37
CA SER A 318 19.23 -22.20 -4.23
C SER A 318 18.24 -23.01 -5.07
N VAL A 319 18.65 -23.34 -6.29
CA VAL A 319 17.87 -24.13 -7.24
C VAL A 319 18.65 -25.41 -7.54
N ASP A 320 18.05 -26.55 -7.23
CA ASP A 320 18.70 -27.86 -7.28
C ASP A 320 20.05 -27.85 -6.54
N ASP A 321 21.16 -28.15 -7.23
CA ASP A 321 22.51 -28.15 -6.66
C ASP A 321 23.36 -26.95 -7.14
N GLU A 322 22.74 -25.95 -7.76
CA GLU A 322 23.40 -24.74 -8.26
C GLU A 322 23.67 -23.72 -7.13
N PRO A 323 24.71 -22.87 -7.27
CA PRO A 323 24.92 -21.73 -6.39
C PRO A 323 23.67 -20.85 -6.34
N GLY A 324 23.22 -20.50 -5.15
CA GLY A 324 21.99 -19.72 -4.99
C GLY A 324 22.16 -18.24 -5.29
N ARG A 325 21.03 -17.52 -5.34
CA ARG A 325 20.95 -16.06 -5.53
C ARG A 325 20.34 -15.40 -4.31
N TYR A 326 20.92 -14.27 -3.92
CA TYR A 326 20.35 -13.40 -2.91
C TYR A 326 19.17 -12.62 -3.47
N PHE A 327 18.18 -12.38 -2.61
CA PHE A 327 17.02 -11.56 -2.93
C PHE A 327 16.73 -10.59 -1.79
N ILE A 328 16.47 -9.34 -2.16
CA ILE A 328 16.28 -8.27 -1.21
C ILE A 328 14.82 -8.10 -0.84
N ASN A 329 13.89 -8.34 -1.78
CA ASN A 329 12.47 -8.17 -1.58
C ASN A 329 11.77 -9.53 -1.51
N THR A 330 11.66 -10.22 -2.65
CA THR A 330 10.74 -11.35 -2.78
C THR A 330 11.19 -12.37 -3.81
N ALA A 331 10.97 -13.64 -3.51
CA ALA A 331 10.96 -14.71 -4.49
C ALA A 331 9.53 -15.28 -4.66
N SER A 332 9.19 -15.77 -5.85
CA SER A 332 7.85 -16.31 -6.12
C SER A 332 7.87 -17.40 -7.18
N MET A 333 6.89 -18.31 -7.10
CA MET A 333 6.65 -19.37 -8.07
C MET A 333 5.16 -19.51 -8.38
N GLY A 334 4.82 -20.00 -9.57
CA GLY A 334 3.44 -20.18 -10.05
C GLY A 334 2.90 -18.96 -10.78
N GLY A 335 1.60 -18.69 -10.72
CA GLY A 335 0.97 -17.65 -11.55
C GLY A 335 1.37 -16.19 -11.23
N TYR A 336 2.27 -15.94 -10.27
CA TYR A 336 2.63 -14.57 -9.91
C TYR A 336 3.29 -13.78 -11.06
N PRO A 337 4.33 -14.30 -11.76
CA PRO A 337 4.97 -13.59 -12.87
C PRO A 337 3.98 -13.29 -14.01
N ASP A 338 3.12 -14.27 -14.36
CA ASP A 338 2.06 -14.07 -15.35
C ASP A 338 1.12 -12.92 -14.98
N SER A 339 0.84 -12.76 -13.67
CA SER A 339 -0.04 -11.69 -13.19
C SER A 339 0.60 -10.31 -13.25
N VAL A 340 1.93 -10.23 -13.10
CA VAL A 340 2.69 -8.99 -13.25
C VAL A 340 2.73 -8.58 -14.71
N LEU A 341 3.02 -9.52 -15.62
CA LEU A 341 3.04 -9.27 -17.06
C LEU A 341 1.67 -8.80 -17.58
N LEU A 342 0.58 -9.50 -17.21
CA LEU A 342 -0.78 -9.10 -17.58
C LEU A 342 -1.19 -7.75 -16.97
N ARG A 343 -0.76 -7.46 -15.74
CA ARG A 343 -0.99 -6.16 -15.12
C ARG A 343 -0.33 -5.06 -15.95
N ASP A 344 0.93 -5.23 -16.31
CA ASP A 344 1.71 -4.21 -17.02
C ASP A 344 1.15 -3.95 -18.43
N GLU A 345 0.60 -4.98 -19.09
CA GLU A 345 -0.11 -4.83 -20.36
C GLU A 345 -1.42 -4.01 -20.22
N TRP A 346 -2.14 -4.19 -19.10
CA TRP A 346 -3.46 -3.59 -18.90
C TRP A 346 -3.41 -2.26 -18.13
N GLU A 347 -2.34 -1.99 -17.39
CA GLU A 347 -2.15 -0.78 -16.58
C GLU A 347 -2.38 0.51 -17.37
N PRO A 348 -1.85 0.69 -18.61
CA PRO A 348 -2.09 1.90 -19.39
C PRO A 348 -3.57 2.14 -19.76
N LYS A 349 -4.38 1.07 -19.82
CA LYS A 349 -5.78 1.14 -20.29
C LYS A 349 -6.78 1.37 -19.15
N ILE A 350 -6.56 0.72 -18.01
CA ILE A 350 -7.53 0.68 -16.91
C ILE A 350 -6.94 1.14 -15.57
N GLY A 351 -5.67 1.55 -15.54
CA GLY A 351 -4.96 1.99 -14.36
C GLY A 351 -4.40 0.82 -13.52
N LYS A 352 -3.40 1.13 -12.69
CA LYS A 352 -2.61 0.15 -11.94
C LYS A 352 -3.40 -0.82 -11.07
N TRP A 353 -4.29 -0.30 -10.21
CA TRP A 353 -5.04 -1.12 -9.26
C TRP A 353 -6.12 -1.99 -9.93
N PRO A 354 -6.93 -1.48 -10.88
CA PRO A 354 -7.83 -2.31 -11.66
C PRO A 354 -7.11 -3.36 -12.52
N ALA A 355 -5.99 -2.99 -13.15
CA ALA A 355 -5.17 -3.92 -13.92
C ALA A 355 -4.63 -5.07 -13.07
N ALA A 356 -4.09 -4.76 -11.88
CA ALA A 356 -3.56 -5.77 -10.97
C ALA A 356 -4.66 -6.77 -10.53
N ALA A 357 -5.84 -6.26 -10.18
CA ALA A 357 -6.97 -7.11 -9.80
C ALA A 357 -7.46 -7.99 -10.95
N ALA A 358 -7.61 -7.42 -12.14
CA ALA A 358 -8.07 -8.14 -13.33
C ALA A 358 -7.04 -9.19 -13.78
N ALA A 359 -5.75 -8.87 -13.76
CA ALA A 359 -4.66 -9.77 -14.09
C ALA A 359 -4.63 -10.97 -13.13
N MET A 360 -4.75 -10.74 -11.82
CA MET A 360 -4.83 -11.81 -10.83
C MET A 360 -6.02 -12.74 -11.09
N VAL A 361 -7.20 -12.19 -11.39
CA VAL A 361 -8.40 -12.98 -11.74
C VAL A 361 -8.16 -13.81 -13.00
N ALA A 362 -7.59 -13.21 -14.05
CA ALA A 362 -7.32 -13.87 -15.32
C ALA A 362 -6.33 -15.02 -15.16
N VAL A 363 -5.23 -14.80 -14.42
CA VAL A 363 -4.25 -15.85 -14.11
C VAL A 363 -4.90 -16.95 -13.31
N LEU A 364 -5.61 -16.65 -12.22
CA LEU A 364 -6.26 -17.68 -11.41
C LEU A 364 -7.29 -18.49 -12.20
N ALA A 365 -7.93 -17.92 -13.22
CA ALA A 365 -8.89 -18.61 -14.07
C ALA A 365 -8.23 -19.67 -14.98
N VAL A 366 -7.01 -19.41 -15.47
CA VAL A 366 -6.32 -20.26 -16.46
C VAL A 366 -5.20 -21.09 -15.84
N ALA A 367 -4.63 -20.66 -14.71
CA ALA A 367 -3.53 -21.33 -14.02
C ALA A 367 -3.86 -22.79 -13.71
N LYS A 368 -2.87 -23.66 -13.81
CA LYS A 368 -2.95 -25.06 -13.37
C LYS A 368 -2.34 -25.17 -11.97
N PRO A 369 -2.91 -25.98 -11.06
CA PRO A 369 -2.30 -26.21 -9.76
C PRO A 369 -0.89 -26.79 -9.90
N LEU A 370 0.06 -26.22 -9.19
CA LEU A 370 1.37 -26.82 -8.94
C LEU A 370 1.20 -27.91 -7.87
N VAL A 371 1.80 -29.07 -8.08
CA VAL A 371 1.74 -30.18 -7.12
C VAL A 371 3.14 -30.38 -6.57
N VAL A 372 3.41 -29.74 -5.44
CA VAL A 372 4.74 -29.63 -4.85
C VAL A 372 4.79 -30.32 -3.49
N SER A 373 5.99 -30.67 -3.06
CA SER A 373 6.31 -30.99 -1.67
C SER A 373 6.82 -29.72 -1.01
N ILE A 374 6.17 -29.28 0.06
CA ILE A 374 6.62 -28.17 0.91
C ILE A 374 7.06 -28.79 2.24
N ASP A 375 8.36 -28.71 2.56
CA ASP A 375 8.98 -29.34 3.73
C ASP A 375 8.56 -30.82 3.92
N GLY A 376 8.57 -31.58 2.83
CA GLY A 376 8.20 -32.99 2.81
C GLY A 376 6.69 -33.27 2.78
N ARG A 377 5.83 -32.24 2.87
CA ARG A 377 4.38 -32.38 2.81
C ARG A 377 3.89 -32.10 1.40
N ARG A 378 3.21 -33.07 0.80
CA ARG A 378 2.58 -32.89 -0.51
C ARG A 378 1.44 -31.88 -0.42
N GLU A 379 1.59 -30.78 -1.14
CA GLU A 379 0.59 -29.72 -1.28
C GLU A 379 0.26 -29.49 -2.76
N SER A 380 -0.94 -28.97 -3.00
CA SER A 380 -1.28 -28.44 -4.31
C SER A 380 -1.55 -26.96 -4.14
N ILE A 381 -0.82 -26.12 -4.88
CA ILE A 381 -0.84 -24.67 -4.73
C ILE A 381 -1.03 -23.98 -6.08
N TRP A 382 -1.61 -22.78 -6.07
CA TRP A 382 -1.70 -21.92 -7.25
C TRP A 382 -0.44 -21.07 -7.44
N MET A 383 0.12 -20.62 -6.32
CA MET A 383 1.29 -19.76 -6.27
C MET A 383 1.87 -19.79 -4.85
N ILE A 384 3.14 -19.47 -4.74
CA ILE A 384 3.85 -19.20 -3.49
C ILE A 384 4.65 -17.91 -3.63
N PHE A 385 4.62 -17.14 -2.56
CA PHE A 385 5.36 -15.90 -2.35
C PHE A 385 6.25 -16.10 -1.12
N VAL A 386 7.52 -15.73 -1.26
CA VAL A 386 8.52 -15.79 -0.21
C VAL A 386 9.12 -14.40 -0.10
N GLY A 387 8.68 -13.63 0.89
CA GLY A 387 9.24 -12.31 1.20
C GLY A 387 10.42 -12.43 2.16
N ASN A 388 11.46 -11.64 1.96
CA ASN A 388 12.55 -11.53 2.93
C ASN A 388 12.06 -10.73 4.16
N GLY A 389 12.33 -11.15 5.40
CA GLY A 389 11.85 -10.44 6.60
C GLY A 389 10.35 -10.56 6.84
N LYS A 390 9.75 -9.59 7.54
CA LYS A 390 8.34 -9.63 7.95
C LYS A 390 7.52 -8.66 7.11
N TYR A 391 6.49 -9.18 6.42
CA TYR A 391 5.54 -8.35 5.68
C TYR A 391 4.22 -8.17 6.44
N ALA A 392 3.62 -7.01 6.28
CA ALA A 392 2.35 -6.64 6.87
C ALA A 392 1.39 -6.03 5.83
N PRO A 393 0.07 -6.27 5.96
CA PRO A 393 -0.56 -7.14 6.96
C PRO A 393 -0.36 -8.64 6.64
N ALA A 394 -0.53 -9.50 7.64
CA ALA A 394 -0.41 -10.96 7.52
C ALA A 394 -1.62 -11.61 6.82
N ASP A 395 -2.79 -11.00 6.98
CA ASP A 395 -4.10 -11.53 6.58
C ASP A 395 -4.62 -10.98 5.24
N GLN A 396 -3.82 -10.17 4.52
CA GLN A 396 -4.16 -9.57 3.24
C GLN A 396 -2.95 -9.60 2.29
N VAL A 397 -3.04 -8.89 1.17
CA VAL A 397 -1.89 -8.66 0.28
C VAL A 397 -0.81 -7.90 1.07
N PRO A 398 0.47 -8.29 1.02
CA PRO A 398 1.57 -7.54 1.61
C PRO A 398 1.58 -6.09 1.11
N MET A 399 1.56 -5.12 2.04
CA MET A 399 1.54 -3.67 1.71
C MET A 399 2.74 -2.90 2.27
N SER A 400 3.39 -3.45 3.28
CA SER A 400 4.50 -2.84 4.02
C SER A 400 5.41 -3.94 4.55
N ARG A 401 6.64 -3.56 4.88
CA ARG A 401 7.66 -4.45 5.42
C ARG A 401 8.20 -3.87 6.73
N PRO A 402 7.53 -4.09 7.86
CA PRO A 402 7.91 -3.46 9.13
C PRO A 402 9.26 -3.92 9.70
N SER A 403 9.85 -5.01 9.23
CA SER A 403 11.13 -5.49 9.75
C SER A 403 11.87 -6.31 8.69
N MET A 404 13.17 -6.03 8.57
CA MET A 404 14.15 -6.80 7.79
C MET A 404 15.18 -7.42 8.72
N SER A 405 14.74 -7.78 9.92
CA SER A 405 15.56 -8.34 10.99
C SER A 405 14.83 -9.52 11.66
N GLY A 406 15.61 -10.43 12.23
CA GLY A 406 15.12 -11.58 12.99
C GLY A 406 15.17 -12.92 12.27
N GLY A 407 15.80 -13.01 11.11
CA GLY A 407 16.15 -14.25 10.42
C GLY A 407 14.96 -15.07 9.95
N VAL A 408 13.93 -14.41 9.42
CA VAL A 408 12.71 -15.08 8.96
C VAL A 408 12.31 -14.67 7.54
N LEU A 409 11.67 -15.59 6.84
CA LEU A 409 10.96 -15.36 5.58
C LEU A 409 9.46 -15.26 5.82
N ASP A 410 8.79 -14.34 5.13
CA ASP A 410 7.32 -14.23 5.11
C ASP A 410 6.79 -15.06 3.94
N ILE A 411 6.30 -16.26 4.25
CA ILE A 411 5.90 -17.26 3.26
C ILE A 411 4.38 -17.25 3.14
N ARG A 412 3.88 -17.07 1.93
CA ARG A 412 2.44 -17.05 1.62
C ARG A 412 2.15 -17.92 0.42
N TYR A 413 1.26 -18.89 0.55
CA TYR A 413 0.83 -19.70 -0.60
C TYR A 413 -0.67 -19.95 -0.62
N LEU A 414 -1.17 -20.15 -1.85
CA LEU A 414 -2.59 -20.32 -2.12
C LEU A 414 -2.89 -21.79 -2.43
N ARG A 415 -3.64 -22.45 -1.56
CA ARG A 415 -3.96 -23.88 -1.69
C ARG A 415 -4.99 -24.13 -2.80
N ALA A 416 -4.70 -25.12 -3.62
CA ALA A 416 -5.51 -25.56 -4.75
C ALA A 416 -6.27 -26.87 -4.51
N ASN A 417 -5.87 -27.66 -3.49
CA ASN A 417 -6.47 -28.95 -3.11
C ASN A 417 -7.87 -28.85 -2.45
N MET A 418 -8.58 -27.74 -2.63
CA MET A 418 -9.89 -27.49 -2.02
C MET A 418 -10.98 -27.35 -3.08
N LYS A 419 -12.19 -27.85 -2.77
CA LYS A 419 -13.38 -27.61 -3.61
C LYS A 419 -13.62 -26.11 -3.75
N LEU A 420 -13.79 -25.65 -4.99
CA LEU A 420 -14.01 -24.25 -5.34
C LEU A 420 -12.90 -23.30 -4.79
N SER A 421 -11.65 -23.77 -4.71
CA SER A 421 -10.53 -22.99 -4.14
C SER A 421 -10.42 -21.58 -4.74
N ARG A 422 -10.56 -21.43 -6.07
CA ARG A 422 -10.59 -20.13 -6.78
C ARG A 422 -11.73 -19.23 -6.29
N THR A 423 -12.96 -19.74 -6.26
CA THR A 423 -14.14 -18.96 -5.83
C THR A 423 -14.01 -18.54 -4.37
N ARG A 424 -13.52 -19.44 -3.52
CA ARG A 424 -13.29 -19.16 -2.09
C ARG A 424 -12.22 -18.09 -1.90
N LEU A 425 -11.13 -18.17 -2.67
CA LEU A 425 -10.05 -17.17 -2.65
C LEU A 425 -10.54 -15.80 -3.10
N LEU A 426 -11.25 -15.73 -4.23
CA LEU A 426 -11.83 -14.49 -4.74
C LEU A 426 -12.82 -13.90 -3.73
N PHE A 427 -13.69 -14.73 -3.15
CA PHE A 427 -14.61 -14.31 -2.11
C PHE A 427 -13.86 -13.82 -0.85
N ALA A 428 -12.81 -14.51 -0.43
CA ALA A 428 -12.02 -14.12 0.73
C ALA A 428 -11.28 -12.80 0.50
N ALA A 429 -10.72 -12.58 -0.69
CA ALA A 429 -10.14 -11.29 -1.08
C ALA A 429 -11.21 -10.18 -1.11
N LEU A 430 -12.36 -10.43 -1.74
CA LEU A 430 -13.49 -9.49 -1.84
C LEU A 430 -14.14 -9.17 -0.49
N THR A 431 -14.05 -10.05 0.50
CA THR A 431 -14.58 -9.83 1.85
C THR A 431 -13.51 -9.43 2.86
N GLY A 432 -12.24 -9.44 2.44
CA GLY A 432 -11.10 -9.08 3.29
C GLY A 432 -10.93 -10.07 4.44
N THR A 433 -11.22 -11.34 4.16
CA THR A 433 -11.15 -12.48 5.08
C THR A 433 -10.06 -13.46 4.66
N LEU A 434 -9.11 -13.03 3.82
CA LEU A 434 -8.07 -13.86 3.23
C LEU A 434 -7.28 -14.61 4.32
N GLY A 435 -6.84 -13.94 5.39
CA GLY A 435 -6.14 -14.59 6.51
C GLY A 435 -6.93 -15.67 7.27
N SER A 436 -8.26 -15.64 7.21
CA SER A 436 -9.12 -16.69 7.80
C SER A 436 -9.53 -17.77 6.79
N SER A 437 -9.21 -17.59 5.51
CA SER A 437 -9.56 -18.55 4.47
C SER A 437 -8.62 -19.74 4.53
N PRO A 438 -9.14 -20.98 4.53
CA PRO A 438 -8.29 -22.18 4.48
C PRO A 438 -7.55 -22.33 3.13
N THR A 439 -7.89 -21.51 2.13
CA THR A 439 -7.18 -21.45 0.84
C THR A 439 -5.91 -20.63 0.91
N TYR A 440 -5.69 -19.87 1.98
CA TYR A 440 -4.51 -19.04 2.18
C TYR A 440 -3.72 -19.61 3.35
N THR A 441 -2.42 -19.76 3.17
CA THR A 441 -1.52 -20.17 4.24
C THR A 441 -0.41 -19.13 4.35
N HIS A 442 -0.17 -18.68 5.58
CA HIS A 442 0.87 -17.73 5.93
C HIS A 442 1.74 -18.34 7.02
N LEU A 443 3.03 -18.39 6.75
CA LEU A 443 4.05 -18.93 7.65
C LEU A 443 5.16 -17.88 7.80
N ARG A 444 5.86 -17.96 8.93
CA ARG A 444 7.07 -17.17 9.19
C ARG A 444 8.14 -18.10 9.69
N GLU A 445 9.02 -18.50 8.79
CA GLU A 445 10.02 -19.54 9.03
C GLU A 445 11.39 -19.07 8.54
N PRO A 446 12.49 -19.50 9.16
CA PRO A 446 13.84 -19.14 8.72
C PRO A 446 14.20 -19.77 7.38
N SER A 447 13.59 -20.90 7.02
CA SER A 447 13.78 -21.55 5.73
C SER A 447 12.53 -22.32 5.31
N ILE A 448 12.44 -22.61 4.01
CA ILE A 448 11.40 -23.45 3.41
C ILE A 448 11.96 -24.16 2.18
N ARG A 449 11.68 -25.46 2.06
CA ARG A 449 12.03 -26.25 0.89
C ARG A 449 10.79 -26.56 0.06
N VAL A 450 10.85 -26.23 -1.23
CA VAL A 450 9.81 -26.51 -2.21
C VAL A 450 10.37 -27.44 -3.28
N GLN A 451 9.69 -28.55 -3.56
CA GLN A 451 10.15 -29.52 -4.54
C GLN A 451 9.02 -30.03 -5.43
N ASP A 452 9.22 -30.08 -6.74
CA ASP A 452 8.35 -30.79 -7.69
C ASP A 452 9.06 -32.03 -8.22
N LEU A 453 8.44 -33.20 -8.06
CA LEU A 453 9.03 -34.48 -8.44
C LEU A 453 8.79 -34.84 -9.91
N GLN A 454 7.95 -34.10 -10.62
CA GLN A 454 7.48 -34.44 -11.96
C GLN A 454 7.94 -33.45 -13.02
N LYS A 455 8.08 -32.17 -12.67
CA LYS A 455 8.37 -31.09 -13.63
C LYS A 455 9.37 -30.10 -13.09
N THR A 456 10.06 -29.42 -13.99
CA THR A 456 10.80 -28.22 -13.66
C THR A 456 9.83 -27.07 -13.41
N LEU A 457 10.12 -26.26 -12.41
CA LEU A 457 9.42 -25.04 -12.07
C LEU A 457 10.36 -23.86 -12.30
N THR A 458 9.80 -22.71 -12.63
CA THR A 458 10.54 -21.46 -12.74
C THR A 458 10.38 -20.65 -11.46
N VAL A 459 11.47 -20.09 -10.95
CA VAL A 459 11.46 -19.14 -9.83
C VAL A 459 11.75 -17.72 -10.33
N ALA A 460 10.92 -16.78 -9.89
CA ALA A 460 11.17 -15.36 -10.08
C ALA A 460 11.72 -14.76 -8.78
N VAL A 461 12.80 -14.00 -8.87
CA VAL A 461 13.52 -13.36 -7.77
C VAL A 461 13.57 -11.87 -8.04
N ASP A 462 13.07 -11.06 -7.09
CA ASP A 462 12.99 -9.60 -7.16
C ASP A 462 12.35 -9.05 -8.46
N GLY A 463 11.46 -9.84 -9.06
CA GLY A 463 10.74 -9.50 -10.30
C GLY A 463 11.37 -10.03 -11.58
N GLU A 464 12.53 -10.67 -11.51
CA GLU A 464 13.23 -11.26 -12.65
C GLU A 464 13.16 -12.79 -12.61
N VAL A 465 13.09 -13.44 -13.77
CA VAL A 465 13.22 -14.89 -13.84
C VAL A 465 14.68 -15.27 -13.54
N TYR A 466 14.90 -16.06 -12.49
CA TYR A 466 16.25 -16.43 -12.07
C TYR A 466 16.67 -17.81 -12.57
N GLY A 467 15.83 -18.83 -12.41
CA GLY A 467 16.21 -20.19 -12.76
C GLY A 467 15.04 -21.15 -12.86
N GLU A 468 15.33 -22.31 -13.44
CA GLU A 468 14.40 -23.44 -13.55
C GLU A 468 15.02 -24.68 -12.91
N GLY A 469 14.24 -25.37 -12.07
CA GLY A 469 14.72 -26.53 -11.34
C GLY A 469 13.60 -27.34 -10.72
N ARG A 470 13.96 -28.36 -9.95
CA ARG A 470 12.99 -29.26 -9.29
C ARG A 470 12.95 -29.08 -7.79
N ALA A 471 14.05 -28.70 -7.16
CA ALA A 471 14.16 -28.40 -5.75
C ALA A 471 14.57 -26.95 -5.56
N PHE A 472 13.93 -26.28 -4.61
CA PHE A 472 14.18 -24.89 -4.27
C PHE A 472 14.31 -24.82 -2.76
N GLU A 473 15.44 -24.33 -2.26
CA GLU A 473 15.64 -24.07 -0.85
C GLU A 473 15.73 -22.57 -0.64
N PHE A 474 14.78 -22.04 0.12
CA PHE A 474 14.75 -20.64 0.50
C PHE A 474 15.18 -20.53 1.95
N ASP A 475 16.08 -19.61 2.25
CA ASP A 475 16.54 -19.36 3.59
C ASP A 475 16.75 -17.87 3.85
N ALA A 476 16.50 -17.42 5.08
CA ALA A 476 16.83 -16.08 5.54
C ALA A 476 18.26 -16.09 6.10
N ARG A 477 19.10 -15.21 5.57
CA ARG A 477 20.45 -14.94 6.08
C ARG A 477 20.38 -13.78 7.06
N PRO A 478 20.40 -14.04 8.38
CA PRO A 478 20.22 -13.00 9.37
C PRO A 478 21.43 -12.06 9.39
N SER A 479 21.17 -10.76 9.42
CA SER A 479 22.18 -9.71 9.58
C SER A 479 23.38 -9.89 8.63
N LEU A 480 23.11 -10.18 7.35
CA LEU A 480 24.14 -10.48 6.37
C LEU A 480 24.71 -9.21 5.73
N LEU A 481 23.87 -8.22 5.46
CA LEU A 481 24.26 -6.99 4.77
C LEU A 481 24.40 -5.84 5.76
N THR A 482 25.55 -5.18 5.78
CA THR A 482 25.74 -3.90 6.49
C THR A 482 25.32 -2.76 5.58
N LEU A 483 24.36 -1.95 6.04
CA LEU A 483 23.85 -0.78 5.35
C LEU A 483 24.23 0.49 6.11
N TYR A 484 24.71 1.51 5.40
CA TYR A 484 24.78 2.85 5.97
C TYR A 484 23.38 3.36 6.30
N GLN A 485 23.23 4.05 7.43
CA GLN A 485 21.95 4.58 7.90
C GLN A 485 21.93 6.11 7.87
N PRO A 486 20.78 6.73 7.58
CA PRO A 486 20.68 8.17 7.55
C PRO A 486 20.71 8.71 8.99
N VAL A 487 21.55 9.73 9.23
CA VAL A 487 21.53 10.44 10.51
C VAL A 487 20.45 11.53 10.41
N GLY A 488 19.36 11.32 11.15
CA GLY A 488 18.31 12.32 11.29
C GLY A 488 18.89 13.60 11.92
N ASN A 489 18.49 14.77 11.40
CA ASN A 489 18.65 15.99 12.17
C ASN A 489 17.83 15.83 13.45
N LYS A 490 18.49 15.68 14.60
CA LYS A 490 17.83 15.89 15.89
C LYS A 490 17.35 17.35 15.90
N SER A 491 16.10 17.58 15.50
CA SER A 491 15.39 18.84 15.67
C SER A 491 14.44 18.76 16.86
#